data_AF-A0A9P6Y3H2-F1
#
_entry.id   AF-A0A9P6Y3H2-F1
#
_cell.length_a   1.000
_cell.length_b   1.000
_cell.length_c   1.000
_cell.angle_alpha   90.00
_cell.angle_beta   90.00
_cell.angle_gamma   90.00
#
_symmetry.space_group_name_H-M   'P 1'
#
loop_
_entity.id
_entity.type
_entity.pdbx_description
1 polymer ?
#
loop_
_entity_poly.entity_id
_entity_poly.type
_entity_poly.pdbx_seq_one_letter_code
_entity_poly.pdbx_strand_id
1 'polypeptide(L)'
;MADQSVESCPIRTPEKSTKVESVSIPPGCPMHKPAEEKKTIPPGCPMHKSSELNETNMMPNLAQTKQPDQTVDLPTERVISSIPKSKESDAKWEYPSPQQFYNALRRKGWETPEEHIETM
;
A
#
# COMPACT_ATOMS: atom_id res chain seq x y z
N MET A 1 -37.16 -38.64 13.58
CA MET A 1 -36.05 -39.61 13.70
C MET A 1 -35.23 -39.58 12.41
N ALA A 2 -33.90 -39.68 12.53
CA ALA A 2 -32.83 -39.64 11.50
C ALA A 2 -32.43 -38.21 11.05
N ASP A 3 -31.45 -37.52 11.65
CA ASP A 3 -29.98 -37.77 11.75
C ASP A 3 -29.24 -37.43 10.44
N GLN A 4 -28.78 -36.18 10.28
CA GLN A 4 -27.38 -35.72 10.42
C GLN A 4 -26.34 -36.38 9.48
N SER A 5 -25.83 -35.60 8.53
CA SER A 5 -24.42 -35.66 8.11
C SER A 5 -24.09 -34.45 7.23
N VAL A 6 -23.65 -33.39 7.88
CA VAL A 6 -22.90 -32.31 7.24
C VAL A 6 -21.46 -32.81 7.12
N GLU A 7 -20.99 -33.02 5.89
CA GLU A 7 -19.58 -33.34 5.65
C GLU A 7 -18.73 -32.14 6.06
N SER A 8 -18.17 -32.26 7.26
CA SER A 8 -17.29 -31.30 7.90
C SER A 8 -15.97 -31.27 7.15
N CYS A 9 -15.65 -30.12 6.55
CA CYS A 9 -14.29 -29.85 6.07
C CYS A 9 -13.32 -30.04 7.24
N PRO A 10 -12.27 -30.88 7.11
CA PRO A 10 -11.40 -31.20 8.23
C PRO A 10 -10.64 -29.95 8.69
N ILE A 11 -11.06 -29.42 9.84
CA ILE A 11 -10.35 -28.40 10.60
C ILE A 11 -9.02 -29.02 11.05
N ARG A 12 -7.91 -28.56 10.47
CA ARG A 12 -6.58 -28.84 11.01
C ARG A 12 -6.43 -28.10 12.35
N THR A 13 -6.19 -28.85 13.40
CA THR A 13 -5.85 -28.34 14.74
C THR A 13 -4.48 -27.63 14.71
N PRO A 14 -4.28 -26.56 15.51
CA PRO A 14 -2.96 -26.00 15.72
C PRO A 14 -2.22 -26.81 16.80
N GLU A 15 -1.36 -27.72 16.37
CA GLU A 15 -0.35 -28.34 17.24
C GLU A 15 0.72 -27.29 17.57
N LYS A 16 0.74 -26.89 18.84
CA LYS A 16 1.77 -26.05 19.44
C LYS A 16 3.00 -26.91 19.73
N SER A 17 4.12 -26.71 19.02
CA SER A 17 5.43 -27.09 19.57
C SER A 17 6.61 -26.35 18.95
N THR A 18 7.26 -25.57 19.81
CA THR A 18 8.71 -25.45 20.02
C THR A 18 9.66 -25.07 18.87
N LYS A 19 10.38 -23.97 19.13
CA LYS A 19 11.81 -23.72 18.87
C LYS A 19 12.25 -23.72 17.39
N VAL A 20 12.30 -22.51 16.81
CA VAL A 20 12.97 -22.25 15.53
C VAL A 20 14.48 -22.23 15.80
N GLU A 21 15.09 -23.40 15.68
CA GLU A 21 16.54 -23.55 15.55
C GLU A 21 16.94 -23.14 14.12
N SER A 22 18.03 -22.41 13.98
CA SER A 22 18.49 -21.77 12.75
C SER A 22 18.80 -22.79 11.66
N VAL A 23 17.84 -23.06 10.77
CA VAL A 23 18.04 -23.90 9.59
C VAL A 23 18.85 -23.13 8.55
N SER A 24 20.08 -23.58 8.31
CA SER A 24 20.90 -23.14 7.19
C SER A 24 20.21 -23.55 5.87
N ILE A 25 20.15 -22.62 4.93
CA ILE A 25 19.50 -22.80 3.63
C ILE A 25 20.34 -23.83 2.81
N PRO A 26 19.72 -24.79 2.09
CA PRO A 26 20.44 -25.88 1.41
C PRO A 26 21.03 -25.48 0.04
N PRO A 27 22.31 -25.79 -0.27
CA PRO A 27 23.17 -25.15 -1.29
C PRO A 27 22.69 -25.14 -2.76
N GLY A 28 21.56 -25.78 -3.07
CA GLY A 28 20.95 -25.81 -4.40
C GLY A 28 19.88 -24.75 -4.65
N CYS A 29 19.48 -23.94 -3.66
CA CYS A 29 18.50 -22.88 -3.88
C CYS A 29 19.15 -21.67 -4.59
N PRO A 30 18.50 -21.03 -5.58
CA PRO A 30 19.03 -19.88 -6.32
C PRO A 30 19.31 -18.63 -5.46
N MET A 31 19.03 -18.70 -4.16
CA MET A 31 19.28 -17.68 -3.14
C MET A 31 20.58 -17.91 -2.34
N HIS A 32 21.39 -18.91 -2.70
CA HIS A 32 22.74 -19.07 -2.16
C HIS A 32 23.67 -17.99 -2.72
N LYS A 33 23.77 -16.87 -2.01
CA LYS A 33 24.91 -15.98 -2.11
C LYS A 33 25.54 -15.88 -0.72
N PRO A 34 26.87 -16.06 -0.58
CA PRO A 34 27.55 -15.80 0.67
C PRO A 34 27.27 -14.36 1.10
N ALA A 35 26.98 -14.18 2.39
CA ALA A 35 26.52 -12.93 2.95
C ALA A 35 27.64 -11.90 3.04
N GLU A 36 28.01 -11.30 1.91
CA GLU A 36 28.65 -10.00 1.87
C GLU A 36 28.05 -9.20 0.72
N GLU A 37 27.23 -8.21 1.08
CA GLU A 37 27.13 -6.92 0.42
C GLU A 37 26.09 -6.10 1.20
N LYS A 38 26.56 -5.00 1.81
CA LYS A 38 25.68 -3.95 2.32
C LYS A 38 24.76 -3.59 1.16
N LYS A 39 23.46 -3.89 1.31
CA LYS A 39 22.43 -3.48 0.35
C LYS A 39 22.40 -1.95 0.34
N THR A 40 23.25 -1.34 -0.47
CA THR A 40 23.10 0.06 -0.87
C THR A 40 21.87 0.07 -1.75
N ILE A 41 20.75 0.43 -1.14
CA ILE A 41 19.47 0.46 -1.82
C ILE A 41 19.60 1.53 -2.92
N PRO A 42 19.17 1.24 -4.17
CA PRO A 42 19.40 2.13 -5.29
C PRO A 42 18.91 3.56 -5.00
N PRO A 43 19.70 4.59 -5.37
CA PRO A 43 19.29 5.98 -5.22
C PRO A 43 18.05 6.21 -6.08
N GLY A 44 16.91 6.40 -5.43
CA GLY A 44 15.61 6.57 -6.10
C GLY A 44 14.45 5.79 -5.49
N CYS A 45 14.72 4.80 -4.62
CA CYS A 45 13.64 4.10 -3.90
C CYS A 45 13.06 5.01 -2.80
N PRO A 46 11.79 5.44 -2.90
CA PRO A 46 11.17 6.39 -1.96
C PRO A 46 11.05 5.87 -0.52
N MET A 47 11.27 4.56 -0.30
CA MET A 47 11.34 3.94 1.03
C MET A 47 12.48 4.48 1.92
N HIS A 48 13.45 5.22 1.35
CA HIS A 48 14.56 5.84 2.12
C HIS A 48 14.20 7.16 2.79
N LYS A 49 13.12 7.81 2.38
CA LYS A 49 12.65 9.01 3.08
C LYS A 49 11.90 8.50 4.29
N SER A 50 12.43 8.76 5.49
CA SER A 50 11.78 8.49 6.79
C SER A 50 10.56 9.40 7.02
N SER A 51 9.73 9.56 5.99
CA SER A 51 8.43 10.19 6.10
C SER A 51 7.54 9.25 6.89
N GLU A 52 6.86 9.80 7.90
CA GLU A 52 5.81 9.12 8.64
C GLU A 52 4.81 8.49 7.66
N LEU A 53 4.75 7.16 7.66
CA LEU A 53 3.87 6.38 6.81
C LEU A 53 2.62 6.05 7.59
N ASN A 54 1.45 6.20 6.97
CA ASN A 54 0.22 5.72 7.56
C ASN A 54 0.18 4.19 7.48
N GLU A 55 0.13 3.50 8.62
CA GLU A 55 0.14 2.02 8.69
C GLU A 55 -1.08 1.36 8.02
N THR A 56 -2.17 2.10 7.85
CA THR A 56 -3.41 1.58 7.27
C THR A 56 -3.31 1.41 5.75
N ASN A 57 -2.57 2.29 5.07
CA ASN A 57 -2.45 2.29 3.60
C ASN A 57 -1.00 2.37 3.08
N MET A 58 -0.02 2.37 3.99
CA MET A 58 1.42 2.51 3.71
C MET A 58 1.78 3.72 2.85
N MET A 59 0.94 4.76 2.89
CA MET A 59 1.13 5.98 2.11
C MET A 59 1.88 7.02 2.94
N PRO A 60 2.90 7.70 2.37
CA PRO A 60 3.54 8.83 3.01
C PRO A 60 2.62 10.04 3.05
N ASN A 61 2.91 11.01 3.93
CA ASN A 61 2.27 12.31 3.87
C ASN A 61 2.61 13.01 2.54
N LEU A 62 1.58 13.32 1.75
CA LEU A 62 1.73 13.97 0.43
C LEU A 62 1.43 15.46 0.55
N ALA A 63 2.32 16.29 0.02
CA ALA A 63 2.11 17.73 -0.07
C ALA A 63 0.86 18.06 -0.92
N GLN A 64 -0.02 18.87 -0.35
CA GLN A 64 -1.23 19.41 -1.01
C GLN A 64 -1.04 20.86 -1.47
N THR A 65 0.18 21.38 -1.43
CA THR A 65 0.46 22.72 -1.94
C THR A 65 0.34 22.74 -3.46
N LYS A 66 -0.23 23.84 -3.96
CA LYS A 66 -0.27 24.20 -5.38
C LYS A 66 1.15 24.21 -5.98
N GLN A 67 1.30 23.75 -7.21
CA GLN A 67 2.59 23.87 -7.91
C GLN A 67 2.87 25.34 -8.26
N PRO A 68 4.14 25.78 -8.30
CA PRO A 68 4.48 27.19 -8.53
C PRO A 68 4.01 27.72 -9.90
N ASP A 69 3.86 26.83 -10.88
CA ASP A 69 3.39 27.11 -12.23
C ASP A 69 1.89 26.85 -12.44
N GLN A 70 1.19 26.37 -11.40
CA GLN A 70 -0.23 26.09 -11.50
C GLN A 70 -1.02 27.40 -11.51
N THR A 71 -2.03 27.49 -12.36
CA THR A 71 -2.85 28.71 -12.49
C THR A 71 -4.16 28.59 -11.74
N VAL A 72 -4.83 27.45 -11.84
CA VAL A 72 -6.12 27.13 -11.23
C VAL A 72 -5.93 26.65 -9.79
N ASP A 73 -6.86 26.98 -8.89
CA ASP A 73 -6.85 26.47 -7.53
C ASP A 73 -7.65 25.16 -7.47
N LEU A 74 -6.95 24.02 -7.36
CA LEU A 74 -7.59 22.71 -7.30
C LEU A 74 -8.07 22.40 -5.86
N PRO A 75 -9.22 21.74 -5.69
CA PRO A 75 -9.68 21.30 -4.38
C PRO A 75 -8.66 20.41 -3.66
N THR A 76 -8.51 20.64 -2.36
CA THR A 76 -7.61 19.88 -1.48
C THR A 76 -8.34 18.81 -0.66
N GLU A 77 -9.68 18.82 -0.70
CA GLU A 77 -10.53 17.88 0.02
C GLU A 77 -10.54 16.48 -0.62
N ARG A 78 -10.64 15.46 0.23
CA ARG A 78 -10.71 14.06 -0.19
C ARG A 78 -12.14 13.65 -0.45
N VAL A 79 -12.33 12.78 -1.44
CA VAL A 79 -13.65 12.29 -1.83
C VAL A 79 -13.91 10.91 -1.24
N ILE A 80 -15.01 10.75 -0.50
CA ILE A 80 -15.43 9.47 0.06
C ILE A 80 -16.11 8.65 -1.04
N SER A 81 -15.61 7.44 -1.29
CA SER A 81 -16.18 6.51 -2.25
C SER A 81 -17.48 5.89 -1.77
N SER A 82 -18.19 5.20 -2.66
CA SER A 82 -19.30 4.32 -2.32
C SER A 82 -18.84 2.91 -1.90
N ILE A 83 -17.55 2.58 -2.02
CA ILE A 83 -17.03 1.22 -1.80
C ILE A 83 -16.74 1.01 -0.32
N PRO A 84 -17.38 0.01 0.33
CA PRO A 84 -17.13 -0.30 1.74
C PRO A 84 -15.77 -0.97 1.96
N LYS A 85 -15.15 -0.70 3.11
CA LYS A 85 -13.93 -1.38 3.58
C LYS A 85 -14.32 -2.68 4.29
N SER A 86 -13.61 -3.75 4.01
CA SER A 86 -13.94 -5.09 4.52
C SER A 86 -13.80 -5.25 6.04
N LYS A 87 -13.02 -4.40 6.72
CA LYS A 87 -12.68 -4.56 8.15
C LYS A 87 -13.64 -3.83 9.09
N GLU A 88 -14.40 -2.88 8.58
CA GLU A 88 -15.16 -1.93 9.40
C GLU A 88 -16.46 -1.63 8.66
N SER A 89 -17.61 -1.95 9.25
CA SER A 89 -18.93 -1.99 8.58
C SER A 89 -19.34 -0.68 7.91
N ASP A 90 -18.86 0.44 8.43
CA ASP A 90 -19.29 1.79 8.01
C ASP A 90 -18.17 2.61 7.36
N ALA A 91 -16.94 2.09 7.30
CA ALA A 91 -15.83 2.82 6.70
C ALA A 91 -15.81 2.60 5.18
N LYS A 92 -15.70 3.69 4.41
CA LYS A 92 -15.56 3.64 2.94
C LYS A 92 -14.15 4.00 2.51
N TRP A 93 -13.77 3.64 1.29
CA TRP A 93 -12.51 4.11 0.70
C TRP A 93 -12.55 5.60 0.45
N GLU A 94 -11.40 6.26 0.57
CA GLU A 94 -11.23 7.68 0.28
C GLU A 94 -10.27 7.82 -0.90
N TYR A 95 -10.67 8.61 -1.88
CA TYR A 95 -9.81 8.98 -2.98
C TYR A 95 -8.98 10.21 -2.63
N PRO A 96 -7.75 10.34 -3.19
CA PRO A 96 -6.96 11.55 -3.06
C PRO A 96 -7.69 12.78 -3.60
N SER A 97 -7.36 13.96 -3.10
CA SER A 97 -7.93 15.20 -3.62
C SER A 97 -7.44 15.53 -5.04
N PRO A 98 -8.18 16.34 -5.82
CA PRO A 98 -7.74 16.81 -7.13
C PRO A 98 -6.31 17.40 -7.12
N GLN A 99 -5.96 18.21 -6.13
CA GLN A 99 -4.60 18.74 -5.99
C GLN A 99 -3.55 17.66 -5.73
N GLN A 100 -3.87 16.63 -4.92
CA GLN A 100 -2.96 15.50 -4.70
C GLN A 100 -2.75 14.70 -5.99
N PHE A 101 -3.81 14.53 -6.77
CA PHE A 101 -3.73 13.83 -8.05
C PHE A 101 -2.86 14.58 -9.05
N TYR A 102 -3.06 15.90 -9.22
CA TYR A 102 -2.21 16.73 -10.08
C TYR A 102 -0.73 16.66 -9.69
N ASN A 103 -0.44 16.79 -8.39
CA ASN A 103 0.92 16.68 -7.87
C ASN A 103 1.55 15.31 -8.18
N ALA A 104 0.75 14.23 -8.14
CA ALA A 104 1.22 12.89 -8.47
C ALA A 104 1.54 12.73 -9.97
N LEU A 105 0.70 13.29 -10.85
CA LEU A 105 0.93 13.29 -12.31
C LEU A 105 2.20 14.05 -12.68
N ARG A 106 2.38 15.23 -12.10
CA ARG A 106 3.59 16.06 -12.29
C ARG A 106 4.85 15.32 -11.84
N ARG A 107 4.81 14.61 -10.71
CA ARG A 107 5.92 13.76 -10.25
C ARG A 107 6.25 12.61 -11.20
N LYS A 108 5.27 12.13 -11.96
CA LYS A 108 5.45 11.11 -13.00
C LYS A 108 5.94 11.69 -14.33
N GLY A 109 5.99 13.02 -14.45
CA GLY A 109 6.35 13.72 -15.68
C GLY A 109 5.21 13.78 -16.69
N TRP A 110 3.96 13.71 -16.23
CA TRP A 110 2.78 13.82 -17.09
C TRP A 110 2.21 15.24 -16.99
N GLU A 111 1.96 15.85 -18.15
CA GLU A 111 1.35 17.17 -18.28
C GLU A 111 -0.11 17.01 -18.66
N THR A 112 -0.99 17.09 -17.67
CA THR A 112 -2.44 17.12 -17.84
C THR A 112 -2.95 18.53 -17.61
N PRO A 113 -3.81 19.08 -18.49
CA PRO A 113 -4.42 20.38 -18.26
C PRO A 113 -5.19 20.40 -16.93
N GLU A 114 -5.02 21.46 -16.16
CA GLU A 114 -5.58 21.61 -14.80
C GLU A 114 -7.11 21.44 -14.78
N GLU A 115 -7.78 21.98 -15.80
CA GLU A 115 -9.24 21.91 -16.02
C GLU A 115 -9.80 20.47 -16.05
N HIS A 116 -9.01 19.49 -16.50
CA HIS A 116 -9.48 18.09 -16.61
C HIS A 116 -9.37 17.33 -15.27
N ILE A 117 -8.69 17.92 -14.28
CA ILE A 117 -8.48 17.30 -12.96
C ILE A 117 -9.56 17.71 -11.97
N GLU A 118 -10.20 18.86 -12.18
CA GLU A 118 -11.24 19.35 -11.28
C GLU A 118 -12.50 18.47 -11.30
N THR A 119 -12.76 17.76 -12.39
CA THR A 119 -13.98 16.97 -12.60
C THR A 119 -13.95 15.56 -11.99
N MET A 120 -13.10 15.28 -11.00
CA MET A 120 -12.93 13.94 -10.42
C MET A 120 -13.81 13.66 -9.20
#